data_AF-A0A0G1GIV1-F1
#
_entry.id   AF-A0A0G1GIV1-F1
#
_cell.length_a   1.000
_cell.length_b   1.000
_cell.length_c   1.000
_cell.angle_alpha   90.00
_cell.angle_beta   90.00
_cell.angle_gamma   90.00
#
_symmetry.space_group_name_H-M   'P 1'
#
loop_
_entity.id
_entity.type
_entity.pdbx_description
1 polymer ?
#
loop_
_entity_poly.entity_id
_entity_poly.type
_entity_poly.pdbx_seq_one_letter_code
_entity_poly.pdbx_strand_id
1 'polypeptide(L)'
;MEFDLICPDLWLPQNLPRRNAICSDSKLKKMVDYSTKKIGKNLLDELKNAIKNVRGWGSVEIYVQDFKVTQITERNIKKTSHSIKDL
;
A
#
# COMPACT_ATOMS: atom_id res chain seq x y z
N MET A 1 39.90 7.18 21.29
CA MET A 1 38.65 7.95 21.35
C MET A 1 37.50 6.94 21.39
N GLU A 2 36.58 6.89 22.34
CA GLU A 2 36.32 7.77 23.48
C GLU A 2 35.06 7.17 24.18
N PHE A 3 35.15 6.93 25.50
CA PHE A 3 34.10 6.64 26.51
C PHE A 3 33.00 5.61 26.18
N ASP A 4 33.00 4.40 26.78
CA ASP A 4 32.77 4.13 28.21
C ASP A 4 31.87 5.17 28.90
N LEU A 5 30.56 5.02 28.72
CA LEU A 5 29.59 5.42 29.74
C LEU A 5 29.06 4.16 30.43
N ILE A 6 29.88 3.75 31.40
CA ILE A 6 29.48 3.12 32.64
C ILE A 6 28.23 3.83 33.17
N CYS A 7 27.15 3.11 33.43
CA CYS A 7 26.18 3.53 34.45
C CYS A 7 26.72 3.04 35.79
N PRO A 8 27.25 3.93 36.66
CA PRO A 8 27.74 3.53 37.97
C PRO A 8 26.58 3.54 38.97
N ASP A 9 26.57 2.51 39.80
CA ASP A 9 25.94 2.45 41.12
C ASP A 9 24.45 2.83 41.24
N LEU A 10 23.62 1.78 41.36
CA LEU A 10 22.96 1.60 42.65
C LEU A 10 22.65 0.12 42.91
N TRP A 11 23.31 -0.41 43.93
CA TRP A 11 22.98 -1.67 44.59
C TRP A 11 21.46 -1.81 44.83
N LEU A 12 20.87 -2.91 44.36
CA LEU A 12 19.58 -3.39 44.84
C LEU A 12 19.77 -4.76 45.52
N PRO A 13 19.23 -4.97 46.73
CA PRO A 13 19.45 -6.18 47.51
C PRO A 13 18.82 -7.42 46.85
N GLN A 14 19.45 -8.59 47.03
CA GLN A 14 19.04 -9.89 46.49
C GLN A 14 17.77 -10.48 47.16
N ASN A 15 16.73 -9.70 47.40
CA ASN A 15 15.45 -10.25 47.89
C ASN A 15 14.26 -9.44 47.37
N LEU A 16 13.77 -9.81 46.19
CA LEU A 16 12.44 -9.45 45.71
C LEU A 16 11.72 -10.72 45.20
N PRO A 17 10.45 -10.95 45.57
CA PRO A 17 9.69 -12.10 45.09
C PRO A 17 9.46 -11.99 43.58
N ARG A 18 9.53 -13.13 42.87
CA ARG A 18 9.23 -13.23 41.42
C ARG A 18 7.84 -12.64 41.15
N ARG A 19 7.79 -11.38 40.74
CA ARG A 19 6.61 -10.81 40.09
C ARG A 19 6.81 -11.01 38.59
N ASN A 20 5.81 -11.63 37.96
CA ASN A 20 5.73 -11.86 36.53
C ASN A 20 6.07 -10.57 35.76
N ALA A 21 7.26 -10.51 35.18
CA ALA A 21 7.61 -9.48 34.22
C ALA A 21 6.89 -9.82 32.91
N ILE A 22 5.77 -9.15 32.66
CA ILE A 22 5.20 -9.07 31.32
C ILE A 22 6.04 -8.02 30.59
N CYS A 23 7.03 -8.48 29.82
CA CYS A 23 7.78 -7.60 28.92
C CYS A 23 6.80 -7.00 27.91
N SER A 24 6.40 -5.75 28.13
CA SER A 24 5.56 -4.97 27.22
C SER A 24 6.46 -4.02 26.47
N ASP A 25 7.07 -4.52 25.40
CA ASP A 25 7.69 -3.65 24.40
C ASP A 25 7.60 -4.25 22.99
N SER A 26 6.38 -4.62 22.60
CA SER A 26 6.07 -4.84 21.20
C SER A 26 5.65 -3.50 20.60
N LYS A 27 6.66 -2.76 20.12
CA LYS A 27 6.52 -1.66 19.17
C LYS A 27 5.40 -1.99 18.17
N LEU A 28 4.29 -1.27 18.26
CA LEU A 28 3.01 -1.59 17.61
C LEU A 28 3.17 -1.48 16.08
N LYS A 29 3.48 -2.61 15.44
CA LYS A 29 3.49 -2.72 13.98
C LYS A 29 2.04 -2.61 13.52
N LYS A 30 1.61 -1.41 13.10
CA LYS A 30 0.32 -1.21 12.43
C LYS A 30 0.29 -2.10 11.19
N MET A 31 -0.41 -3.22 11.30
CA MET A 31 -0.70 -4.08 10.17
C MET A 31 -1.74 -3.34 9.33
N VAL A 32 -1.35 -2.91 8.13
CA VAL A 32 -2.27 -2.27 7.20
C VAL A 32 -3.25 -3.35 6.75
N ASP A 33 -4.52 -3.19 7.12
CA ASP A 33 -5.56 -4.17 6.88
C ASP A 33 -6.03 -4.04 5.41
N TYR A 34 -5.38 -4.77 4.51
CA TYR A 34 -5.73 -4.78 3.08
C TYR A 34 -6.98 -5.61 2.85
N SER A 35 -8.15 -4.99 3.04
CA SER A 35 -9.44 -5.66 2.84
C SER A 35 -9.92 -5.50 1.39
N THR A 36 -9.97 -6.61 0.64
CA THR A 36 -10.64 -6.68 -0.67
C THR A 36 -12.15 -6.42 -0.59
N LYS A 37 -12.72 -6.40 0.62
CA LYS A 37 -14.15 -6.13 0.89
C LYS A 37 -14.45 -4.65 1.11
N LYS A 38 -13.43 -3.83 1.41
CA LYS A 38 -13.58 -2.39 1.67
C LYS A 38 -12.84 -1.58 0.62
N ILE A 39 -13.28 -1.72 -0.64
CA ILE A 39 -12.81 -0.86 -1.71
C ILE A 39 -13.39 0.55 -1.48
N GLY A 40 -12.53 1.57 -1.51
CA GLY A 40 -12.96 2.96 -1.39
C GLY A 40 -13.91 3.33 -2.51
N LYS A 41 -15.02 4.01 -2.19
CA LYS A 41 -16.03 4.43 -3.18
C LYS A 41 -15.42 5.29 -4.29
N ASN A 42 -14.50 6.17 -3.95
CA ASN A 42 -13.81 7.06 -4.90
C ASN A 42 -13.06 6.28 -5.98
N LEU A 43 -12.28 5.27 -5.58
CA LEU A 43 -11.52 4.44 -6.53
C LEU A 43 -12.47 3.67 -7.47
N LEU A 44 -13.60 3.19 -6.95
CA LEU A 44 -14.60 2.50 -7.75
C LEU A 44 -15.23 3.43 -8.79
N ASP A 45 -15.49 4.69 -8.42
CA ASP A 45 -16.08 5.67 -9.32
C ASP A 45 -15.08 6.17 -10.36
N GLU A 46 -13.80 6.33 -10.01
CA GLU A 46 -12.71 6.56 -10.96
C GLU A 46 -12.60 5.44 -11.99
N LEU A 47 -12.63 4.18 -11.54
CA LEU A 47 -12.63 3.01 -12.43
C LEU A 47 -13.84 2.97 -13.35
N LYS A 48 -15.05 3.26 -12.84
CA LYS A 48 -16.26 3.34 -13.67
C LYS A 48 -16.13 4.43 -14.73
N ASN A 49 -15.59 5.59 -14.37
CA ASN A 49 -15.40 6.69 -15.30
C ASN A 49 -14.37 6.32 -16.37
N ALA A 50 -13.25 5.70 -15.97
CA ALA A 50 -12.21 5.27 -16.89
C ALA A 50 -12.72 4.26 -17.92
N ILE A 51 -13.54 3.30 -17.49
CA ILE A 51 -14.15 2.31 -18.40
C ILE A 51 -15.16 2.98 -19.34
N LYS A 52 -16.00 3.90 -18.83
CA LYS A 52 -16.99 4.62 -19.65
C LYS A 52 -16.34 5.51 -20.71
N ASN A 53 -15.15 6.02 -20.44
CA ASN A 53 -14.40 6.85 -21.37
C ASN A 53 -13.79 6.06 -22.54
N VAL A 54 -13.69 4.73 -22.43
CA VAL A 54 -13.23 3.89 -23.54
C VAL A 54 -14.35 3.78 -24.59
N ARG A 55 -14.19 4.51 -25.70
CA ARG A 55 -15.18 4.56 -26.80
C ARG A 55 -14.85 3.54 -27.88
N GLY A 56 -15.46 2.37 -27.78
CA GLY A 56 -15.36 1.30 -28.77
C GLY A 56 -14.29 0.28 -28.41
N TRP A 57 -13.04 0.51 -28.81
CA TRP A 57 -11.93 -0.38 -28.49
C TRP A 57 -10.88 0.33 -27.64
N GLY A 58 -10.30 -0.39 -26.70
CA GLY A 58 -9.28 0.17 -25.84
C GLY A 58 -8.85 -0.75 -24.72
N SER A 59 -8.00 -0.23 -23.85
CA SER A 59 -7.56 -0.88 -22.62
C SER A 59 -7.56 0.14 -21.49
N VAL A 60 -7.76 -0.35 -20.26
CA VAL A 60 -7.55 0.42 -19.03
C VAL A 60 -6.47 -0.30 -18.25
N GLU A 61 -5.42 0.42 -17.89
CA GLU A 61 -4.25 -0.09 -17.17
C GLU A 61 -4.18 0.57 -15.79
N ILE A 62 -3.95 -0.23 -14.75
CA ILE A 62 -3.94 0.22 -13.37
C ILE A 62 -2.55 -0.02 -12.79
N TYR A 63 -1.92 1.04 -12.32
CA TYR A 63 -0.63 0.99 -11.66
C TYR A 63 -0.81 1.09 -10.15
N VAL A 64 -0.20 0.15 -9.44
CA VAL A 64 -0.23 0.07 -7.99
C VAL A 64 1.20 0.18 -7.47
N GLN A 65 1.43 1.12 -6.57
CA GLN A 65 2.70 1.33 -5.88
C GLN A 65 2.43 1.57 -4.39
N ASP A 66 3.28 1.06 -3.51
CA ASP A 66 3.10 1.17 -2.05
C ASP A 66 1.71 0.75 -1.57
N PHE A 67 1.18 -0.30 -2.20
CA PHE A 67 -0.16 -0.85 -1.94
C PHE A 67 -1.32 0.13 -2.20
N LYS A 68 -1.08 1.17 -3.02
CA LYS A 68 -2.06 2.18 -3.43
C LYS A 68 -2.08 2.30 -4.94
N VAL A 69 -3.27 2.53 -5.49
CA VAL A 69 -3.39 2.88 -6.91
C VAL A 69 -2.79 4.27 -7.08
N THR A 70 -1.78 4.39 -7.93
CA THR A 70 -1.08 5.66 -8.19
C THR A 70 -1.44 6.24 -9.55
N GLN A 71 -1.81 5.39 -10.52
CA GLN A 71 -2.16 5.83 -11.86
C GLN A 71 -3.17 4.87 -12.49
N ILE A 72 -4.13 5.44 -13.20
CA ILE A 72 -5.04 4.74 -14.10
C ILE A 72 -4.82 5.33 -15.49
N THR A 73 -4.51 4.48 -16.47
CA THR A 73 -4.26 4.89 -17.85
C THR A 73 -5.34 4.32 -18.76
N GLU A 74 -5.93 5.18 -19.59
CA GLU A 74 -6.97 4.81 -20.53
C GLU A 74 -6.42 4.90 -21.96
N ARG A 75 -6.42 3.79 -22.69
CA ARG A 75 -6.01 3.75 -24.09
C ARG A 75 -7.22 3.57 -24.98
N ASN A 76 -7.56 4.60 -25.74
CA ASN A 76 -8.60 4.52 -26.77
C ASN A 76 -7.99 4.14 -28.12
N ILE A 77 -8.48 3.06 -28.73
CA ILE A 77 -8.00 2.52 -30.00
C ILE A 77 -9.07 2.74 -31.06
N LYS A 78 -8.83 3.68 -31.97
CA LYS A 78 -9.67 3.85 -33.16
C LYS A 78 -9.20 2.88 -34.25
N LYS A 79 -10.04 1.91 -34.62
CA LYS A 79 -9.80 1.07 -35.80
C LYS A 79 -10.24 1.83 -37.05
N THR A 80 -9.33 2.03 -38.00
CA THR A 80 -9.66 2.56 -39.33
C THR A 80 -9.78 1.39 -40.31
N SER A 81 -10.90 1.31 -41.01
CA SER A 81 -11.07 0.39 -42.13
C SER A 81 -10.50 1.05 -43.38
N HIS A 82 -9.25 0.74 -43.73
CA HIS A 82 -8.74 1.05 -45.06
C HIS A 82 -9.19 -0.07 -46.00
N SER A 83 -10.29 0.16 -46.72
CA SER A 83 -10.65 -0.68 -47.86
C SER A 83 -9.62 -0.43 -48.96
N ILE A 84 -8.63 -1.31 -49.07
CA ILE A 84 -7.72 -1.40 -50.22
C ILE A 84 -8.54 -1.99 -51.37
N LYS A 85 -9.39 -1.18 -52.00
CA LYS A 85 -10.11 -1.55 -53.23
C LYS A 85 -9.84 -0.62 -54.40
N ASP A 86 -9.05 0.43 -54.18
CA ASP A 86 -8.74 1.44 -55.19
C ASP A 86 -7.23 1.52 -55.43
N LEU A 87 -6.62 0.40 -55.82
CA LEU A 87 -5.31 0.36 -56.47
C LEU A 87 -5.45 -0.29 -57.84
#